data_AF-A0A847TA67-F1
#
_entry.id   AF-A0A847TA67-F1
#
_cell.length_a   1.000
_cell.length_b   1.000
_cell.length_c   1.000
_cell.angle_alpha   90.00
_cell.angle_beta   90.00
_cell.angle_gamma   90.00
#
_symmetry.space_group_name_H-M   'P 1'
#
loop_
_entity.id
_entity.type
_entity.pdbx_description
1 polymer ?
#
loop_
_entity_poly.entity_id
_entity_poly.type
_entity_poly.pdbx_seq_one_letter_code
_entity_poly.pdbx_strand_id
1 'polypeptide(L)'
;MKIVQSFWTRPFLQAKKMLVGSRLNGGWPERKYNYYSIALSYHHLRRHYPQMELVTDLVGKEIIVDKLGLAYDQVTLELDTLADYDPGLWALGKIYTYKIQKEPFLHVDNDIYIWQPFDSNISEAALVAQNRETSTAHYTETFADICKYFPYVPGYMKVMKDEPYIPCVNAGILGGQNIPFYQQFTDEVFDFVNRNHEYILDNMEQFNSACVNVVFEQVIFYALSQAAGIDISYLFPSSKNNPPGIGFLHEKHLHKGYTHALGYYKNMRMVYTLVEHELRERHRESYDKINDLLSILEL
;
A
#
# COMPACT_ATOMS: atom_id res chain seq x y z
N MET A 1 -17.71 8.21 0.80
CA MET A 1 -16.41 7.71 1.31
C MET A 1 -15.30 8.43 0.58
N LYS A 2 -14.34 9.01 1.30
CA LYS A 2 -13.19 9.69 0.69
C LYS A 2 -12.13 8.69 0.23
N ILE A 3 -11.33 9.09 -0.75
CA ILE A 3 -10.11 8.36 -1.12
C ILE A 3 -8.94 8.91 -0.33
N VAL A 4 -8.12 8.01 0.20
CA VAL A 4 -6.90 8.38 0.92
C VAL A 4 -5.71 7.75 0.21
N GLN A 5 -4.66 8.52 -0.01
CA GLN A 5 -3.37 8.02 -0.47
C GLN A 5 -2.31 8.39 0.57
N SER A 6 -1.24 7.60 0.61
CA SER A 6 -0.15 7.83 1.55
C SER A 6 1.19 7.84 0.86
N PHE A 7 2.11 8.68 1.31
CA PHE A 7 3.47 8.70 0.79
C PHE A 7 4.48 8.97 1.91
N TRP A 8 5.11 7.91 2.40
CA TRP A 8 6.22 8.01 3.37
C TRP A 8 7.54 8.01 2.61
N THR A 9 8.30 9.09 2.71
CA THR A 9 9.49 9.29 1.89
C THR A 9 10.70 8.52 2.38
N ARG A 10 10.78 8.17 3.67
CA ARG A 10 11.95 7.46 4.20
C ARG A 10 12.18 6.10 3.51
N PRO A 11 11.18 5.20 3.36
CA PRO A 11 11.36 4.00 2.55
C PRO A 11 11.70 4.31 1.09
N PHE A 12 11.11 5.35 0.51
CA PHE A 12 11.35 5.75 -0.88
C PHE A 12 12.79 6.22 -1.13
N LEU A 13 13.40 6.91 -0.16
CA LEU A 13 14.74 7.51 -0.28
C LEU A 13 15.86 6.65 0.32
N GLN A 14 15.58 5.91 1.39
CA GLN A 14 16.59 5.31 2.27
C GLN A 14 16.52 3.79 2.35
N ALA A 15 15.52 3.13 1.72
CA ALA A 15 15.47 1.68 1.74
C ALA A 15 16.74 1.07 1.11
N LYS A 16 17.32 0.09 1.79
CA LYS A 16 18.51 -0.61 1.31
C LYS A 16 18.17 -1.35 0.01
N LYS A 17 18.96 -1.12 -1.06
CA LYS A 17 18.76 -1.73 -2.39
C LYS A 17 18.85 -3.26 -2.38
N MET A 18 19.61 -3.83 -1.44
CA MET A 18 19.85 -5.27 -1.33
C MET A 18 18.70 -6.03 -0.65
N LEU A 19 17.75 -5.34 -0.02
CA LEU A 19 16.61 -5.99 0.62
C LEU A 19 15.62 -6.49 -0.44
N VAL A 20 15.19 -7.74 -0.32
CA VAL A 20 14.10 -8.30 -1.12
C VAL A 20 12.85 -7.45 -0.92
N GLY A 21 12.24 -6.98 -2.01
CA GLY A 21 11.08 -6.09 -1.96
C GLY A 21 11.39 -4.66 -1.51
N SER A 22 12.65 -4.21 -1.63
CA SER A 22 13.08 -2.83 -1.36
C SER A 22 12.09 -1.79 -1.93
N ARG A 23 11.78 -0.79 -1.11
CA ARG A 23 10.91 0.34 -1.48
C ARG A 23 11.67 1.57 -1.96
N LEU A 24 12.97 1.43 -2.24
CA LEU A 24 13.73 2.46 -2.92
C LEU A 24 13.02 2.80 -4.23
N ASN A 25 12.81 4.09 -4.51
CA ASN A 25 12.04 4.55 -5.66
C ASN A 25 10.61 3.97 -5.72
N GLY A 26 10.02 3.56 -4.60
CA GLY A 26 8.70 2.92 -4.55
C GLY A 26 8.65 1.52 -5.18
N GLY A 27 9.82 0.88 -5.35
CA GLY A 27 9.98 -0.41 -6.03
C GLY A 27 10.05 -0.32 -7.56
N TRP A 28 10.08 0.90 -8.11
CA TRP A 28 10.27 1.15 -9.54
C TRP A 28 11.77 1.19 -9.89
N PRO A 29 12.15 0.93 -11.16
CA PRO A 29 13.56 0.93 -11.55
C PRO A 29 14.24 2.30 -11.41
N GLU A 30 13.46 3.39 -11.55
CA GLU A 30 13.95 4.77 -11.42
C GLU A 30 12.88 5.64 -10.72
N ARG A 31 13.31 6.71 -10.03
CA ARG A 31 12.43 7.66 -9.32
C ARG A 31 11.33 8.24 -10.20
N LYS A 32 11.67 8.57 -11.45
CA LYS A 32 10.72 9.16 -12.42
C LYS A 32 9.48 8.29 -12.62
N TYR A 33 9.63 6.97 -12.66
CA TYR A 33 8.51 6.04 -12.86
C TYR A 33 7.58 5.99 -11.64
N ASN A 34 8.11 6.20 -10.43
CA ASN A 34 7.27 6.36 -9.27
C ASN A 34 6.48 7.66 -9.31
N TYR A 35 7.10 8.78 -9.69
CA TYR A 35 6.39 10.05 -9.84
C TYR A 35 5.32 9.96 -10.93
N TYR A 36 5.62 9.31 -12.06
CA TYR A 36 4.63 9.05 -13.09
C TYR A 36 3.46 8.22 -12.58
N SER A 37 3.76 7.16 -11.81
CA SER A 37 2.74 6.31 -11.19
C SER A 37 1.85 7.11 -10.24
N ILE A 38 2.43 7.89 -9.32
CA ILE A 38 1.68 8.68 -8.34
C ILE A 38 0.78 9.69 -9.05
N ALA A 39 1.30 10.43 -10.04
CA ALA A 39 0.52 11.40 -10.79
C ALA A 39 -0.62 10.73 -11.57
N LEU A 40 -0.35 9.60 -12.24
CA LEU A 40 -1.35 8.87 -13.01
C LEU A 40 -2.45 8.32 -12.10
N SER A 41 -2.08 7.71 -10.97
CA SER A 41 -3.00 7.21 -9.95
C SER A 41 -3.90 8.32 -9.41
N TYR A 42 -3.31 9.45 -9.01
CA TYR A 42 -4.04 10.63 -8.54
C TYR A 42 -5.07 11.11 -9.57
N HIS A 43 -4.68 11.33 -10.83
CA HIS A 43 -5.59 11.86 -11.85
C HIS A 43 -6.76 10.92 -12.15
N HIS A 44 -6.48 9.61 -12.16
CA HIS A 44 -7.50 8.60 -12.37
C HIS A 44 -8.50 8.55 -11.21
N LEU A 45 -8.03 8.66 -9.96
CA LEU A 45 -8.90 8.74 -8.79
C LEU A 45 -9.70 10.06 -8.76
N ARG A 46 -9.05 11.20 -8.99
CA ARG A 46 -9.65 12.54 -8.97
C ARG A 46 -10.80 12.70 -9.96
N ARG A 47 -10.76 11.97 -11.09
CA ARG A 47 -11.86 11.95 -12.07
C ARG A 47 -13.15 11.39 -11.49
N HIS A 48 -13.06 10.51 -10.50
CA HIS A 48 -14.21 9.79 -9.94
C HIS A 48 -14.55 10.21 -8.51
N TYR A 49 -13.58 10.75 -7.77
CA TYR A 49 -13.72 11.08 -6.35
C TYR A 49 -13.42 12.56 -6.07
N PRO A 50 -14.40 13.32 -5.55
CA PRO A 50 -14.22 14.73 -5.26
C PRO A 50 -13.47 15.01 -3.95
N GLN A 51 -13.29 14.00 -3.11
CA GLN A 51 -12.60 14.11 -1.82
C GLN A 51 -11.41 13.16 -1.80
N MET A 52 -10.22 13.73 -1.93
CA MET A 52 -8.94 13.04 -1.86
C MET A 52 -8.06 13.61 -0.76
N GLU A 53 -7.58 12.73 0.11
CA GLU A 53 -6.63 13.05 1.17
C GLU A 53 -5.26 12.43 0.87
N LEU A 54 -4.20 13.21 1.10
CA LEU A 54 -2.83 12.72 1.12
C LEU A 54 -2.29 12.75 2.55
N VAL A 55 -1.85 11.61 3.06
CA VAL A 55 -1.12 11.50 4.33
C VAL A 55 0.36 11.26 4.01
N THR A 56 1.22 12.18 4.45
CA THR A 56 2.63 12.19 4.04
C THR A 56 3.52 12.76 5.14
N ASP A 57 4.82 12.86 4.87
CA ASP A 57 5.80 13.57 5.70
C ASP A 57 6.16 14.90 5.03
N LEU A 58 6.94 15.75 5.71
CA LEU A 58 7.27 17.09 5.19
C LEU A 58 7.90 17.05 3.79
N VAL A 59 8.82 16.11 3.56
CA VAL A 59 9.50 15.93 2.27
C VAL A 59 8.52 15.46 1.21
N GLY A 60 7.59 14.57 1.57
CA GLY A 60 6.59 14.05 0.66
C GLY A 60 5.58 15.11 0.23
N LYS A 61 5.17 16.02 1.11
CA LYS A 61 4.38 17.20 0.73
C LYS A 61 5.14 18.08 -0.27
N GLU A 62 6.42 18.36 0.00
CA GLU A 62 7.25 19.17 -0.90
C GLU A 62 7.30 18.55 -2.32
N ILE A 63 7.50 17.23 -2.40
CA ILE A 63 7.53 16.53 -3.67
C ILE A 63 6.14 16.52 -4.32
N ILE A 64 5.12 15.96 -3.65
CA ILE A 64 3.84 15.63 -4.27
C ILE A 64 2.95 16.85 -4.49
N VAL A 65 2.92 17.77 -3.54
CA VAL A 65 2.03 18.92 -3.57
C VAL A 65 2.74 20.12 -4.15
N ASP A 66 3.86 20.53 -3.55
CA ASP A 66 4.49 21.81 -3.88
C ASP A 66 5.19 21.73 -5.25
N LYS A 67 5.94 20.65 -5.51
CA LYS A 67 6.66 20.42 -6.77
C LYS A 67 5.78 19.79 -7.85
N LEU A 68 5.17 18.63 -7.62
CA LEU A 68 4.33 17.98 -8.64
C LEU A 68 2.99 18.69 -8.86
N GLY A 69 2.51 19.49 -7.92
CA GLY A 69 1.25 20.24 -8.06
C GLY A 69 -0.01 19.38 -7.98
N LEU A 70 0.05 18.21 -7.34
CA LEU A 70 -1.13 17.36 -7.19
C LEU A 70 -2.06 17.97 -6.13
N ALA A 71 -3.23 18.43 -6.57
CA ALA A 71 -4.18 19.21 -5.77
C ALA A 71 -5.14 18.34 -4.95
N TYR A 72 -4.59 17.58 -4.00
CA TYR A 72 -5.37 16.89 -2.96
C TYR A 72 -6.19 17.90 -2.13
N ASP A 73 -7.40 17.51 -1.73
CA ASP A 73 -8.30 18.38 -0.97
C ASP A 73 -7.84 18.55 0.48
N GLN A 74 -7.17 17.52 1.02
CA GLN A 74 -6.55 17.55 2.34
C GLN A 74 -5.15 16.93 2.27
N VAL A 75 -4.19 17.57 2.94
CA VAL A 75 -2.81 17.06 3.09
C VAL A 75 -2.42 17.11 4.55
N THR A 76 -2.01 15.98 5.11
CA THR A 76 -1.63 15.86 6.52
C THR A 76 -0.20 15.34 6.64
N LEU A 77 0.60 15.93 7.54
CA LEU A 77 2.03 15.63 7.73
C LEU A 77 2.32 14.58 8.83
N GLU A 78 1.33 13.74 9.15
CA GLU A 78 1.41 12.81 10.29
C GLU A 78 2.50 11.75 10.16
N LEU A 79 3.04 11.50 8.95
CA LEU A 79 4.09 10.49 8.78
C LEU A 79 5.47 10.97 9.28
N ASP A 80 5.62 12.25 9.62
CA ASP A 80 6.79 12.76 10.35
C ASP A 80 6.94 12.05 11.71
N THR A 81 5.83 11.58 12.32
CA THR A 81 5.85 10.84 13.58
C THR A 81 6.50 9.45 13.47
N LEU A 82 6.72 8.95 12.25
CA LEU A 82 7.39 7.68 11.98
C LEU A 82 8.92 7.82 11.86
N ALA A 83 9.49 8.98 12.19
CA ALA A 83 10.91 9.27 12.05
C ALA A 83 11.84 8.32 12.84
N ASP A 84 11.35 7.70 13.91
CA ASP A 84 12.13 6.79 14.75
C ASP A 84 12.03 5.31 14.31
N TYR A 85 11.13 4.97 13.38
CA TYR A 85 11.01 3.61 12.86
C TYR A 85 12.01 3.32 11.75
N ASP A 86 12.39 2.04 11.60
CA ASP A 86 13.24 1.59 10.49
C ASP A 86 12.52 1.77 9.14
N PRO A 87 13.13 2.40 8.12
CA PRO A 87 12.53 2.59 6.80
C PRO A 87 12.15 1.28 6.06
N GLY A 88 12.70 0.14 6.48
CA GLY A 88 12.32 -1.18 6.00
C GLY A 88 10.92 -1.61 6.46
N LEU A 89 10.33 -0.97 7.47
CA LEU A 89 8.93 -1.15 7.90
C LEU A 89 7.97 -0.27 7.08
N TRP A 90 8.16 -0.27 5.76
CA TRP A 90 7.52 0.63 4.81
C TRP A 90 5.99 0.67 4.84
N ALA A 91 5.31 -0.40 5.27
CA ALA A 91 3.86 -0.41 5.37
C ALA A 91 3.33 0.43 6.56
N LEU A 92 4.17 0.81 7.54
CA LEU A 92 3.76 1.66 8.66
C LEU A 92 3.17 3.01 8.22
N GLY A 93 3.62 3.56 7.08
CA GLY A 93 3.02 4.77 6.52
C GLY A 93 1.53 4.59 6.21
N LYS A 94 1.13 3.41 5.71
CA LYS A 94 -0.26 3.06 5.45
C LYS A 94 -1.03 2.80 6.74
N ILE A 95 -0.44 2.04 7.67
CA ILE A 95 -1.07 1.75 8.97
C ILE A 95 -1.34 3.05 9.75
N TYR A 96 -0.38 3.98 9.79
CA TYR A 96 -0.60 5.28 10.44
C TYR A 96 -1.67 6.10 9.70
N THR A 97 -1.68 6.03 8.37
CA THR A 97 -2.74 6.66 7.56
C THR A 97 -4.13 6.17 7.96
N TYR A 98 -4.30 4.88 8.21
CA TYR A 98 -5.58 4.31 8.68
C TYR A 98 -5.91 4.75 10.11
N LYS A 99 -4.88 4.82 10.98
CA LYS A 99 -5.02 5.15 12.41
C LYS A 99 -5.66 6.50 12.64
N ILE A 100 -5.33 7.49 11.80
CA ILE A 100 -5.78 8.87 11.98
C ILE A 100 -7.19 9.14 11.41
N GLN A 101 -7.78 8.18 10.69
CA GLN A 101 -9.09 8.36 10.06
C GLN A 101 -10.21 8.38 11.09
N LYS A 102 -11.12 9.34 10.94
CA LYS A 102 -12.28 9.56 11.83
C LYS A 102 -13.62 9.31 11.15
N GLU A 103 -13.60 9.02 9.85
CA GLU A 103 -14.76 8.85 8.99
C GLU A 103 -14.46 7.78 7.92
N PRO A 104 -15.49 7.16 7.30
CA PRO A 104 -15.30 6.15 6.28
C PRO A 104 -14.34 6.58 5.16
N PHE A 105 -13.34 5.73 4.91
CA PHE A 105 -12.27 6.00 3.95
C PHE A 105 -11.98 4.75 3.11
N LEU A 106 -11.39 4.94 1.94
CA LEU A 106 -10.75 3.87 1.19
C LEU A 106 -9.35 4.32 0.81
N HIS A 107 -8.36 3.63 1.34
CA HIS A 107 -6.98 3.80 0.92
C HIS A 107 -6.75 3.08 -0.41
N VAL A 108 -6.00 3.74 -1.29
CA VAL A 108 -5.63 3.21 -2.61
C VAL A 108 -4.13 3.44 -2.82
N ASP A 109 -3.37 2.37 -3.06
CA ASP A 109 -1.93 2.46 -3.37
C ASP A 109 -1.66 3.34 -4.61
N ASN A 110 -0.52 4.02 -4.62
CA ASN A 110 -0.19 5.03 -5.65
C ASN A 110 0.29 4.42 -6.99
N ASP A 111 0.17 3.10 -7.13
CA ASP A 111 0.43 2.29 -8.32
C ASP A 111 -0.82 1.55 -8.80
N ILE A 112 -1.98 1.99 -8.31
CA ILE A 112 -3.30 1.60 -8.79
C ILE A 112 -3.86 2.68 -9.69
N TYR A 113 -4.46 2.22 -10.79
CA TYR A 113 -5.12 3.04 -11.79
C TYR A 113 -6.53 2.52 -12.01
N ILE A 114 -7.51 3.43 -11.96
CA ILE A 114 -8.92 3.10 -12.17
C ILE A 114 -9.49 3.89 -13.36
N TRP A 115 -10.47 3.32 -14.06
CA TRP A 115 -11.19 3.95 -15.17
C TRP A 115 -12.70 4.06 -14.91
N GLN A 116 -13.15 3.53 -13.79
CA GLN A 116 -14.51 3.55 -13.30
C GLN A 116 -14.48 3.72 -11.77
N PRO A 117 -15.52 4.32 -11.15
CA PRO A 117 -15.64 4.32 -9.70
C PRO A 117 -15.75 2.89 -9.16
N PHE A 118 -15.43 2.69 -7.89
CA PHE A 118 -15.61 1.41 -7.21
C PHE A 118 -17.10 1.14 -7.01
N ASP A 119 -17.47 -0.13 -7.15
CA ASP A 119 -18.84 -0.63 -6.98
C ASP A 119 -19.38 -0.33 -5.56
N SER A 120 -20.71 -0.28 -5.40
CA SER A 120 -21.34 0.01 -4.10
C SER A 120 -21.01 -1.02 -3.02
N ASN A 121 -20.80 -2.28 -3.41
CA ASN A 121 -20.36 -3.34 -2.49
C ASN A 121 -18.95 -3.09 -1.91
N ILE A 122 -18.19 -2.15 -2.48
CA ILE A 122 -16.92 -1.68 -1.93
C ILE A 122 -17.15 -0.39 -1.13
N SER A 123 -17.89 0.57 -1.67
CA SER A 123 -18.05 1.86 -1.02
C SER A 123 -18.94 1.85 0.23
N GLU A 124 -19.77 0.83 0.39
CA GLU A 124 -20.68 0.64 1.53
C GLU A 124 -20.24 -0.49 2.48
N ALA A 125 -19.11 -1.17 2.21
CA ALA A 125 -18.69 -2.28 3.04
C ALA A 125 -18.11 -1.82 4.39
N ALA A 126 -18.29 -2.66 5.42
CA ALA A 126 -17.67 -2.44 6.72
C ALA A 126 -16.14 -2.48 6.62
N LEU A 127 -15.62 -3.51 5.95
CA LEU A 127 -14.21 -3.76 5.68
C LEU A 127 -14.02 -4.09 4.20
N VAL A 128 -13.00 -3.50 3.59
CA VAL A 128 -12.64 -3.66 2.17
C VAL A 128 -11.20 -4.10 2.07
N ALA A 129 -10.96 -5.02 1.14
CA ALA A 129 -9.62 -5.28 0.60
C ALA A 129 -9.68 -5.56 -0.91
N GLN A 130 -8.52 -5.60 -1.60
CA GLN A 130 -8.48 -5.87 -3.03
C GLN A 130 -8.94 -7.30 -3.37
N ASN A 131 -8.29 -8.31 -2.78
CA ASN A 131 -8.62 -9.72 -2.96
C ASN A 131 -8.09 -10.53 -1.78
N ARG A 132 -8.58 -11.76 -1.64
CA ARG A 132 -8.02 -12.71 -0.68
C ARG A 132 -6.77 -13.36 -1.26
N GLU A 133 -5.78 -13.63 -0.43
CA GLU A 133 -4.57 -14.38 -0.77
C GLU A 133 -4.49 -15.61 0.15
N THR A 134 -4.28 -16.80 -0.44
CA THR A 134 -4.38 -18.06 0.31
C THR A 134 -3.34 -19.11 -0.12
N SER A 135 -2.30 -18.75 -0.88
CA SER A 135 -1.28 -19.73 -1.27
C SER A 135 0.11 -19.14 -1.47
N THR A 136 0.48 -18.13 -0.69
CA THR A 136 1.81 -17.51 -0.80
C THR A 136 2.77 -18.14 0.20
N ALA A 137 3.57 -19.12 -0.25
CA ALA A 137 4.48 -19.89 0.60
C ALA A 137 5.43 -19.00 1.43
N HIS A 138 5.96 -17.92 0.84
CA HIS A 138 6.86 -16.99 1.54
C HIS A 138 6.21 -16.29 2.75
N TYR A 139 4.91 -16.02 2.69
CA TYR A 139 4.18 -15.42 3.81
C TYR A 139 3.96 -16.43 4.93
N THR A 140 3.66 -17.68 4.56
CA THR A 140 3.55 -18.79 5.52
C THR A 140 4.87 -19.03 6.25
N GLU A 141 5.98 -19.08 5.53
CA GLU A 141 7.32 -19.26 6.12
C GLU A 141 7.66 -18.12 7.08
N THR A 142 7.48 -16.86 6.64
CA THR A 142 7.75 -15.69 7.48
C THR A 142 6.85 -15.65 8.71
N PHE A 143 5.57 -16.01 8.57
CA PHE A 143 4.64 -16.07 9.70
C PHE A 143 5.02 -17.16 10.70
N ALA A 144 5.48 -18.31 10.23
CA ALA A 144 5.97 -19.39 11.08
C ALA A 144 7.23 -18.95 11.85
N ASP A 145 8.15 -18.26 11.19
CA ASP A 145 9.33 -17.67 11.84
C ASP A 145 8.95 -16.62 12.88
N ILE A 146 7.98 -15.75 12.58
CA ILE A 146 7.41 -14.80 13.55
C ILE A 146 6.85 -15.56 14.77
N CYS A 147 6.02 -16.58 14.54
CA CYS A 147 5.45 -17.39 15.62
C CYS A 147 6.51 -18.10 16.48
N LYS A 148 7.66 -18.43 15.89
CA LYS A 148 8.73 -19.17 16.55
C LYS A 148 9.71 -18.28 17.29
N TYR A 149 10.08 -17.13 16.72
CA TYR A 149 11.21 -16.34 17.20
C TYR A 149 10.83 -14.96 17.75
N PHE A 150 9.70 -14.38 17.35
CA PHE A 150 9.34 -13.05 17.84
C PHE A 150 8.95 -13.10 19.32
N PRO A 151 9.43 -12.15 20.15
CA PRO A 151 9.07 -12.06 21.57
C PRO A 151 7.55 -12.00 21.82
N TYR A 152 6.81 -11.38 20.91
CA TYR A 152 5.37 -11.21 21.02
C TYR A 152 4.64 -11.55 19.72
N VAL A 153 3.63 -12.42 19.86
CA VAL A 153 2.65 -12.71 18.80
C VAL A 153 1.25 -12.77 19.44
N PRO A 154 0.28 -11.98 18.95
CA PRO A 154 -1.10 -11.99 19.42
C PRO A 154 -1.74 -13.39 19.41
N GLY A 155 -2.59 -13.67 20.40
CA GLY A 155 -3.23 -14.98 20.56
C GLY A 155 -4.07 -15.39 19.34
N TYR A 156 -4.81 -14.44 18.75
CA TYR A 156 -5.64 -14.67 17.58
C TYR A 156 -4.83 -14.96 16.30
N MET A 157 -3.54 -14.62 16.27
CA MET A 157 -2.65 -15.02 15.16
C MET A 157 -2.16 -16.46 15.37
N LYS A 158 -1.80 -16.83 16.60
CA LYS A 158 -1.24 -18.16 16.92
C LYS A 158 -2.16 -19.31 16.54
N VAL A 159 -3.48 -19.10 16.46
CA VAL A 159 -4.43 -20.13 16.02
C VAL A 159 -4.23 -20.53 14.56
N MET A 160 -3.63 -19.67 13.73
CA MET A 160 -3.36 -19.92 12.31
C MET A 160 -1.98 -20.53 12.05
N LYS A 161 -1.15 -20.74 13.08
CA LYS A 161 0.26 -21.17 12.92
C LYS A 161 0.43 -22.50 12.18
N ASP A 162 -0.57 -23.38 12.28
CA ASP A 162 -0.55 -24.72 11.72
C ASP A 162 -1.29 -24.80 10.37
N GLU A 163 -1.76 -23.65 9.84
CA GLU A 163 -2.39 -23.59 8.53
C GLU A 163 -1.36 -23.89 7.43
N PRO A 164 -1.71 -24.72 6.42
CA PRO A 164 -0.79 -25.03 5.33
C PRO A 164 -0.44 -23.79 4.49
N TYR A 165 -1.34 -22.81 4.46
CA TYR A 165 -1.12 -21.51 3.86
C TYR A 165 -1.74 -20.43 4.73
N ILE A 166 -0.95 -19.43 5.10
CA ILE A 166 -1.46 -18.32 5.92
C ILE A 166 -2.38 -17.46 5.07
N PRO A 167 -3.67 -17.34 5.44
CA PRO A 167 -4.59 -16.49 4.72
C PRO A 167 -4.29 -15.01 5.03
N CYS A 168 -4.34 -14.19 4.00
CA CYS A 168 -4.26 -12.74 4.12
C CYS A 168 -5.10 -12.05 3.05
N VAL A 169 -5.00 -10.72 3.00
CA VAL A 169 -5.66 -9.89 1.99
C VAL A 169 -4.63 -9.09 1.21
N ASN A 170 -4.83 -8.86 -0.08
CA ASN A 170 -4.02 -7.89 -0.78
C ASN A 170 -4.50 -6.47 -0.41
N ALA A 171 -3.58 -5.65 0.11
CA ALA A 171 -3.87 -4.30 0.60
C ALA A 171 -3.61 -3.20 -0.45
N GLY A 172 -3.71 -3.52 -1.75
CA GLY A 172 -3.71 -2.50 -2.80
C GLY A 172 -4.82 -1.46 -2.59
N ILE A 173 -6.02 -1.94 -2.20
CA ILE A 173 -7.03 -1.11 -1.56
C ILE A 173 -7.32 -1.65 -0.18
N LEU A 174 -7.56 -0.77 0.79
CA LEU A 174 -7.95 -1.14 2.15
C LEU A 174 -8.76 0.00 2.79
N GLY A 175 -9.87 -0.30 3.44
CA GLY A 175 -10.71 0.73 4.08
C GLY A 175 -12.16 0.27 4.27
N GLY A 176 -13.05 1.17 4.60
CA GLY A 176 -14.46 0.85 4.77
C GLY A 176 -15.14 1.74 5.80
N GLN A 177 -16.33 1.33 6.20
CA GLN A 177 -17.18 2.12 7.10
C GLN A 177 -16.90 1.88 8.60
N ASN A 178 -16.28 0.76 8.97
CA ASN A 178 -16.09 0.39 10.37
C ASN A 178 -14.84 1.03 11.00
N ILE A 179 -14.91 2.33 11.29
CA ILE A 179 -13.79 3.09 11.90
C ILE A 179 -13.29 2.51 13.23
N PRO A 180 -14.15 2.05 14.17
CA PRO A 180 -13.67 1.39 15.38
C PRO A 180 -12.80 0.16 15.11
N PHE A 181 -13.14 -0.64 14.09
CA PHE A 181 -12.29 -1.77 13.69
C PHE A 181 -10.93 -1.30 13.18
N TYR A 182 -10.87 -0.27 12.34
CA TYR A 182 -9.60 0.26 11.84
C TYR A 182 -8.72 0.83 12.95
N GLN A 183 -9.32 1.49 13.95
CA GLN A 183 -8.60 1.95 15.14
C GLN A 183 -7.97 0.77 15.89
N GLN A 184 -8.78 -0.25 16.23
CA GLN A 184 -8.29 -1.47 16.88
C GLN A 184 -7.21 -2.16 16.04
N PHE A 185 -7.43 -2.34 14.75
CA PHE A 185 -6.46 -2.95 13.83
C PHE A 185 -5.12 -2.24 13.87
N THR A 186 -5.12 -0.90 13.76
CA THR A 186 -3.87 -0.15 13.75
C THR A 186 -3.18 -0.18 15.11
N ASP A 187 -3.92 -0.16 16.22
CA ASP A 187 -3.35 -0.29 17.56
C ASP A 187 -2.72 -1.67 17.79
N GLU A 188 -3.35 -2.75 17.34
CA GLU A 188 -2.79 -4.11 17.36
C GLU A 188 -1.48 -4.19 16.54
N VAL A 189 -1.44 -3.54 15.37
CA VAL A 189 -0.23 -3.48 14.55
C VAL A 189 0.89 -2.71 15.24
N PHE A 190 0.60 -1.54 15.81
CA PHE A 190 1.61 -0.76 16.52
C PHE A 190 2.09 -1.47 17.80
N ASP A 191 1.21 -2.14 18.55
CA ASP A 191 1.62 -2.98 19.69
C ASP A 191 2.53 -4.13 19.23
N PHE A 192 2.15 -4.84 18.16
CA PHE A 192 2.96 -5.90 17.57
C PHE A 192 4.35 -5.39 17.16
N VAL A 193 4.43 -4.28 16.42
CA VAL A 193 5.72 -3.73 15.96
C VAL A 193 6.56 -3.25 17.14
N ASN A 194 5.98 -2.52 18.09
CA ASN A 194 6.71 -1.93 19.21
C ASN A 194 7.26 -3.00 20.16
N ARG A 195 6.48 -4.03 20.48
CA ARG A 195 6.92 -5.12 21.37
C ARG A 195 7.95 -6.06 20.75
N ASN A 196 8.06 -6.03 19.42
CA ASN A 196 9.07 -6.79 18.67
C ASN A 196 10.17 -5.88 18.09
N HIS A 197 10.21 -4.60 18.45
CA HIS A 197 11.04 -3.59 17.77
C HIS A 197 12.53 -3.94 17.77
N GLU A 198 13.11 -4.27 18.93
CA GLU A 198 14.51 -4.67 19.06
C GLU A 198 14.82 -5.90 18.19
N TYR A 199 13.96 -6.93 18.26
CA TYR A 199 14.14 -8.16 17.50
C TYR A 199 14.05 -7.90 15.99
N ILE A 200 13.10 -7.07 15.56
CA ILE A 200 12.98 -6.64 14.17
C ILE A 200 14.28 -5.96 13.75
N LEU A 201 14.73 -4.91 14.45
CA LEU A 201 15.95 -4.17 14.11
C LEU A 201 17.19 -5.07 13.97
N ASP A 202 17.39 -5.99 14.92
CA ASP A 202 18.56 -6.89 14.93
C ASP A 202 18.54 -7.91 13.78
N ASN A 203 17.37 -8.20 13.22
CA ASN A 203 17.18 -9.30 12.27
C ASN A 203 16.54 -8.86 10.93
N MET A 204 16.33 -7.56 10.71
CA MET A 204 15.66 -7.02 9.51
C MET A 204 16.32 -7.47 8.20
N GLU A 205 17.64 -7.67 8.18
CA GLU A 205 18.38 -8.15 7.02
C GLU A 205 18.31 -9.66 6.83
N GLN A 206 18.05 -10.41 7.90
CA GLN A 206 17.92 -11.87 7.88
C GLN A 206 16.51 -12.30 7.47
N PHE A 207 15.50 -11.50 7.83
CA PHE A 207 14.14 -11.69 7.36
C PHE A 207 13.96 -11.18 5.93
N ASN A 208 13.04 -11.82 5.21
CA ASN A 208 12.42 -11.17 4.08
C ASN A 208 11.56 -10.01 4.60
N SER A 209 12.17 -8.84 4.81
CA SER A 209 11.52 -7.65 5.39
C SER A 209 10.22 -7.27 4.67
N ALA A 210 10.12 -7.53 3.36
CA ALA A 210 8.86 -7.37 2.62
C ALA A 210 7.73 -8.26 3.18
N CYS A 211 8.04 -9.47 3.63
CA CYS A 211 7.06 -10.39 4.21
C CYS A 211 6.65 -9.99 5.64
N VAL A 212 7.54 -9.41 6.44
CA VAL A 212 7.16 -8.86 7.77
C VAL A 212 6.13 -7.73 7.61
N ASN A 213 6.34 -6.86 6.62
CA ASN A 213 5.38 -5.81 6.27
C ASN A 213 4.01 -6.39 5.87
N VAL A 214 4.02 -7.43 5.03
CA VAL A 214 2.78 -8.14 4.66
C VAL A 214 2.11 -8.76 5.88
N VAL A 215 2.86 -9.35 6.82
CA VAL A 215 2.25 -9.96 8.01
C VAL A 215 1.49 -8.92 8.83
N PHE A 216 2.11 -7.79 9.17
CA PHE A 216 1.41 -6.81 9.99
C PHE A 216 0.33 -6.04 9.22
N GLU A 217 0.48 -5.82 7.91
CA GLU A 217 -0.51 -5.11 7.12
C GLU A 217 -1.71 -5.98 6.74
N GLN A 218 -1.45 -7.22 6.34
CA GLN A 218 -2.42 -8.05 5.61
C GLN A 218 -2.88 -9.26 6.42
N VAL A 219 -1.96 -9.94 7.11
CA VAL A 219 -2.30 -11.11 7.94
C VAL A 219 -3.02 -10.67 9.21
N ILE A 220 -2.52 -9.64 9.90
CA ILE A 220 -3.18 -9.12 11.12
C ILE A 220 -4.60 -8.61 10.79
N PHE A 221 -4.76 -7.85 9.71
CA PHE A 221 -6.08 -7.36 9.27
C PHE A 221 -7.06 -8.52 9.05
N TYR A 222 -6.63 -9.54 8.31
CA TYR A 222 -7.44 -10.73 8.05
C TYR A 222 -7.77 -11.47 9.36
N ALA A 223 -6.77 -11.78 10.19
CA ALA A 223 -6.95 -12.56 11.41
C ALA A 223 -7.89 -11.84 12.40
N LEU A 224 -7.73 -10.52 12.53
CA LEU A 224 -8.55 -9.71 13.41
C LEU A 224 -10.00 -9.64 12.92
N SER A 225 -10.25 -9.55 11.61
CA SER A 225 -11.62 -9.56 11.08
C SER A 225 -12.32 -10.89 11.37
N GLN A 226 -11.61 -12.01 11.26
CA GLN A 226 -12.14 -13.33 11.60
C GLN A 226 -12.43 -13.45 13.09
N ALA A 227 -11.52 -12.99 13.95
CA ALA A 227 -11.72 -12.98 15.40
C ALA A 227 -12.91 -12.10 15.82
N ALA A 228 -13.15 -11.00 15.11
CA ALA A 228 -14.28 -10.09 15.34
C ALA A 228 -15.60 -10.57 14.69
N GLY A 229 -15.57 -11.61 13.84
CA GLY A 229 -16.73 -12.07 13.09
C GLY A 229 -17.25 -11.06 12.06
N ILE A 230 -16.36 -10.25 11.46
CA ILE A 230 -16.72 -9.23 10.48
C ILE A 230 -16.25 -9.66 9.08
N ASP A 231 -17.18 -9.71 8.14
CA ASP A 231 -16.88 -10.06 6.75
C ASP A 231 -16.10 -8.95 6.04
N ILE A 232 -15.15 -9.36 5.20
CA ILE A 232 -14.39 -8.48 4.32
C ILE A 232 -15.01 -8.54 2.92
N SER A 233 -15.37 -7.38 2.37
CA SER A 233 -15.73 -7.25 0.96
C SER A 233 -14.48 -7.11 0.10
N TYR A 234 -14.43 -7.89 -0.98
CA TYR A 234 -13.29 -7.91 -1.90
C TYR A 234 -13.65 -7.30 -3.24
N LEU A 235 -12.76 -6.49 -3.81
CA LEU A 235 -12.91 -5.99 -5.18
C LEU A 235 -12.96 -7.14 -6.20
N PHE A 236 -12.13 -8.16 -5.97
CA PHE A 236 -12.10 -9.40 -6.75
C PHE A 236 -12.44 -10.62 -5.86
N PRO A 237 -13.74 -10.88 -5.61
CA PRO A 237 -14.18 -11.92 -4.66
C PRO A 237 -13.89 -13.34 -5.13
N SER A 238 -13.80 -13.56 -6.45
CA SER A 238 -13.53 -14.88 -7.06
C SER A 238 -12.04 -15.15 -7.28
N SER A 239 -11.16 -14.19 -7.05
CA SER A 239 -9.73 -14.31 -7.36
C SER A 239 -8.90 -14.54 -6.11
N LYS A 240 -7.97 -15.50 -6.20
CA LYS A 240 -6.97 -15.77 -5.16
C LYS A 240 -5.57 -15.47 -5.71
N ASN A 241 -4.77 -14.75 -4.92
CA ASN A 241 -3.35 -14.40 -5.14
C ASN A 241 -3.06 -13.47 -6.34
N ASN A 242 -3.46 -13.83 -7.56
CA ASN A 242 -3.21 -13.04 -8.76
C ASN A 242 -4.54 -12.74 -9.47
N PRO A 243 -5.30 -11.74 -8.98
CA PRO A 243 -6.51 -11.34 -9.69
C PRO A 243 -6.16 -10.82 -11.09
N PRO A 244 -7.13 -10.87 -12.00
CA PRO A 244 -7.03 -10.18 -13.27
C PRO A 244 -6.75 -8.66 -13.03
N GLY A 245 -5.84 -8.05 -13.80
CA GLY A 245 -5.49 -6.62 -13.67
C GLY A 245 -4.24 -6.30 -12.87
N ILE A 246 -3.41 -7.30 -12.56
CA ILE A 246 -2.07 -7.04 -12.03
C ILE A 246 -1.08 -6.76 -13.18
N GLY A 247 -0.44 -5.58 -13.14
CA GLY A 247 0.68 -5.18 -14.00
C GLY A 247 0.32 -4.56 -15.34
N PHE A 248 -0.66 -5.08 -16.06
CA PHE A 248 -0.87 -4.73 -17.47
C PHE A 248 -2.02 -3.73 -17.70
N LEU A 249 -1.70 -2.44 -17.80
CA LEU A 249 -2.70 -1.36 -17.96
C LEU A 249 -3.56 -1.50 -19.24
N HIS A 250 -3.05 -2.16 -20.28
CA HIS A 250 -3.80 -2.40 -21.51
C HIS A 250 -4.96 -3.39 -21.33
N GLU A 251 -4.94 -4.19 -20.26
CA GLU A 251 -5.98 -5.17 -19.94
C GLU A 251 -7.09 -4.59 -19.06
N LYS A 252 -7.07 -3.28 -18.73
CA LYS A 252 -8.06 -2.60 -17.87
C LYS A 252 -9.52 -2.96 -18.15
N HIS A 253 -9.90 -3.14 -19.42
CA HIS A 253 -11.28 -3.46 -19.82
C HIS A 253 -11.72 -4.86 -19.40
N LEU A 254 -10.79 -5.77 -19.17
CA LEU A 254 -11.04 -7.13 -18.71
C LEU A 254 -11.24 -7.20 -17.20
N HIS A 255 -10.98 -6.11 -16.46
CA HIS A 255 -10.74 -6.14 -15.02
C HIS A 255 -11.46 -5.01 -14.26
N LYS A 256 -12.75 -4.79 -14.56
CA LYS A 256 -13.57 -3.72 -13.94
C LYS A 256 -12.98 -2.30 -14.09
N GLY A 257 -12.15 -2.07 -15.11
CA GLY A 257 -11.44 -0.80 -15.24
C GLY A 257 -10.45 -0.56 -14.11
N TYR A 258 -9.80 -1.61 -13.59
CA TYR A 258 -8.80 -1.54 -12.53
C TYR A 258 -7.46 -2.11 -13.01
N THR A 259 -6.36 -1.52 -12.58
CA THR A 259 -5.03 -2.08 -12.74
C THR A 259 -4.16 -1.75 -11.53
N HIS A 260 -3.33 -2.70 -11.09
CA HIS A 260 -2.37 -2.52 -10.01
C HIS A 260 -0.98 -2.97 -10.49
N ALA A 261 -0.04 -2.03 -10.61
CA ALA A 261 1.35 -2.34 -10.94
C ALA A 261 2.09 -2.88 -9.70
N LEU A 262 1.76 -4.11 -9.28
CA LEU A 262 2.23 -4.71 -8.03
C LEU A 262 3.63 -5.33 -8.16
N GLY A 263 4.48 -5.14 -7.13
CA GLY A 263 5.71 -5.92 -6.95
C GLY A 263 6.63 -5.98 -8.18
N TYR A 264 6.94 -7.19 -8.65
CA TYR A 264 7.84 -7.40 -9.79
C TYR A 264 7.38 -6.74 -11.09
N TYR A 265 6.05 -6.56 -11.29
CA TYR A 265 5.52 -5.94 -12.49
C TYR A 265 6.02 -4.50 -12.69
N LYS A 266 6.32 -3.77 -11.61
CA LYS A 266 6.93 -2.43 -11.67
C LYS A 266 8.27 -2.39 -12.40
N ASN A 267 9.00 -3.52 -12.41
CA ASN A 267 10.32 -3.64 -13.01
C ASN A 267 10.28 -4.19 -14.44
N MET A 268 9.10 -4.58 -14.93
CA MET A 268 8.93 -4.95 -16.33
C MET A 268 8.94 -3.70 -17.20
N ARG A 269 9.84 -3.65 -18.20
CA ARG A 269 9.93 -2.52 -19.14
C ARG A 269 8.61 -2.12 -19.74
N MET A 270 7.84 -3.10 -20.20
CA MET A 270 6.52 -2.88 -20.76
C MET A 270 5.60 -2.09 -19.82
N VAL A 271 5.58 -2.43 -18.52
CA VAL A 271 4.68 -1.82 -17.53
C VAL A 271 5.05 -0.36 -17.27
N TYR A 272 6.31 -0.09 -16.88
CA TYR A 272 6.70 1.29 -16.55
C TYR A 272 6.70 2.21 -17.77
N THR A 273 6.98 1.71 -18.98
CA THR A 273 6.84 2.52 -20.20
C THR A 273 5.38 2.81 -20.54
N LEU A 274 4.46 1.91 -20.19
CA LEU A 274 3.04 2.13 -20.43
C LEU A 274 2.45 3.13 -19.43
N VAL A 275 2.87 3.10 -18.17
CA VAL A 275 2.54 4.14 -17.19
C VAL A 275 3.03 5.51 -17.66
N GLU A 276 4.27 5.60 -18.11
CA GLU A 276 4.84 6.83 -18.69
C GLU A 276 4.01 7.32 -19.88
N HIS A 277 3.73 6.43 -20.83
CA HIS A 277 2.96 6.76 -22.02
C HIS A 277 1.54 7.24 -21.67
N GLU A 278 0.81 6.51 -20.81
CA GLU A 278 -0.55 6.89 -20.40
C GLU A 278 -0.58 8.26 -19.70
N LEU A 279 0.40 8.56 -18.84
CA LEU A 279 0.50 9.88 -18.22
C LEU A 279 0.78 10.97 -19.27
N ARG A 280 1.73 10.75 -20.18
CA ARG A 280 2.08 11.72 -21.22
C ARG A 280 0.90 12.05 -22.13
N GLU A 281 0.14 11.03 -22.54
CA GLU A 281 -0.97 11.22 -23.48
C GLU A 281 -2.22 11.79 -22.80
N ARG A 282 -2.49 11.46 -21.53
CA ARG A 282 -3.72 11.88 -20.83
C ARG A 282 -3.55 13.11 -19.93
N HIS A 283 -2.36 13.30 -19.38
CA HIS A 283 -2.05 14.29 -18.35
C HIS A 283 -0.70 14.96 -18.67
N ARG A 284 -0.60 15.50 -19.88
CA ARG A 284 0.64 16.08 -20.45
C ARG A 284 1.30 17.11 -19.54
N GLU A 285 0.51 17.98 -18.92
CA GLU A 285 1.02 19.01 -17.99
C GLU A 285 1.77 18.39 -16.80
N SER A 286 1.23 17.34 -16.18
CA SER A 286 1.91 16.64 -15.09
C SER A 286 3.16 15.90 -15.57
N TYR A 287 3.11 15.31 -16.77
CA TYR A 287 4.29 14.66 -17.37
C TYR A 287 5.43 15.66 -17.60
N ASP A 288 5.14 16.80 -18.25
CA ASP A 288 6.14 17.83 -18.53
C ASP A 288 6.72 18.39 -17.22
N LYS A 289 5.87 18.70 -16.24
CA LYS A 289 6.31 19.19 -14.92
C LYS A 289 7.23 18.22 -14.19
N ILE A 290 6.95 16.92 -14.22
CA ILE A 290 7.83 15.90 -13.64
C ILE A 290 9.19 15.90 -14.34
N ASN A 291 9.22 15.96 -15.67
CA ASN A 291 10.47 15.96 -16.43
C ASN A 291 11.29 17.24 -16.23
N ASP A 292 10.63 18.40 -16.14
CA ASP A 292 11.30 19.66 -15.83
C ASP A 292 11.98 19.61 -14.47
N LEU A 293 11.29 19.09 -13.44
CA LEU A 293 11.86 18.91 -12.11
C LEU A 293 13.07 17.96 -12.09
N LEU A 294 13.00 16.86 -12.85
CA LEU A 294 14.11 15.90 -12.99
C LEU A 294 15.28 16.46 -13.81
N SER A 295 15.07 17.48 -14.63
CA SER A 295 16.14 18.15 -15.40
C SER A 295 16.93 19.16 -14.56
N ILE A 296 16.29 19.75 -13.55
CA ILE A 296 16.88 20.78 -12.67
C ILE A 296 17.60 20.14 -11.48
N LEU A 297 17.03 19.05 -10.98
CA LEU A 297 17.61 18.27 -9.89
C LEU A 297 18.41 17.15 -10.55
N GLU A 298 19.73 17.19 -10.52
CA GLU A 298 20.59 16.02 -10.82
C GLU A 298 20.35 14.91 -9.77
N LEU A 299 19.14 14.33 -9.75
CA LEU A 299 18.62 13.33 -8.80
C LEU A 299 18.44 11.96 -9.43
#